data_AF-A0A419E0P6-F1
#
_entry.id   AF-A0A419E0P6-F1
#
_cell.length_a   1.000
_cell.length_b   1.000
_cell.length_c   1.000
_cell.angle_alpha   90.00
_cell.angle_beta   90.00
_cell.angle_gamma   90.00
#
_symmetry.space_group_name_H-M   'P 1'
#
loop_
_entity.id
_entity.type
_entity.pdbx_description
1 polymer ?
#
loop_
_entity_poly.entity_id
_entity_poly.type
_entity_poly.pdbx_seq_one_letter_code
_entity_poly.pdbx_strand_id
1 'polypeptide(L)' 'MNSLQQKAFIIPTLLARLERISADSHCAHLASGIRGALLRAQERLEAGRPLDERRLQRLIEGGFEILEDAAREKIGA' A
#
# COMPACT_ATOMS: atom_id res chain seq x y z
N MET A 1 16.33 -11.89 8.79
CA MET A 1 15.15 -11.46 8.01
C MET A 1 15.64 -11.02 6.64
N ASN A 2 15.16 -11.61 5.54
CA ASN A 2 15.57 -11.13 4.20
C ASN A 2 14.82 -9.83 3.84
N SER A 3 15.29 -9.12 2.81
CA SER A 3 14.73 -7.81 2.40
C SER A 3 13.26 -7.91 1.99
N LEU A 4 12.86 -9.00 1.32
CA LEU A 4 11.47 -9.30 0.96
C LEU A 4 10.56 -9.46 2.19
N GLN A 5 11.02 -10.15 3.24
CA GLN A 5 10.28 -10.33 4.49
C GLN A 5 10.12 -9.01 5.25
N GLN A 6 11.15 -8.15 5.25
CA GLN A 6 11.03 -6.79 5.82
C GLN A 6 9.98 -5.96 5.07
N LYS A 7 9.97 -6.03 3.73
CA LYS A 7 8.97 -5.37 2.89
C LYS A 7 7.57 -5.96 3.07
N ALA A 8 7.46 -7.27 3.31
CA ALA A 8 6.18 -7.92 3.59
C ALA A 8 5.55 -7.43 4.91
N PHE A 9 6.39 -7.16 5.92
CA PHE A 9 5.94 -6.75 7.25
C PHE A 9 5.12 -5.46 7.26
N ILE A 10 5.39 -4.51 6.34
CA ILE A 10 4.68 -3.22 6.31
C ILE A 10 3.33 -3.28 5.59
N ILE A 11 3.08 -4.31 4.77
CA ILE A 11 1.88 -4.42 3.93
C ILE A 11 0.59 -4.32 4.75
N PRO A 12 0.40 -5.06 5.87
CA PRO A 12 -0.82 -4.97 6.66
C PRO A 12 -1.09 -3.56 7.21
N THR A 13 -0.02 -2.86 7.63
CA THR A 13 -0.13 -1.47 8.11
C THR A 13 -0.57 -0.53 6.99
N LEU A 14 0.02 -0.65 5.80
CA LEU A 14 -0.39 0.17 4.64
C LEU A 14 -1.84 -0.12 4.24
N LEU A 15 -2.25 -1.39 4.18
CA LEU A 15 -3.63 -1.77 3.84
C LEU A 15 -4.63 -1.13 4.81
N ALA A 16 -4.40 -1.24 6.12
CA ALA A 16 -5.28 -0.67 7.14
C ALA A 16 -5.35 0.87 7.10
N ARG A 17 -4.29 1.54 6.65
CA ARG A 17 -4.26 3.00 6.51
C ARG A 17 -4.94 3.47 5.23
N LEU A 18 -4.67 2.80 4.10
CA LEU A 18 -5.29 3.11 2.80
C LEU A 18 -6.80 2.86 2.82
N GLU A 19 -7.28 1.87 3.58
CA GLU A 19 -8.71 1.62 3.78
C GLU A 19 -9.43 2.78 4.49
N ARG A 20 -8.71 3.60 5.26
CA ARG A 20 -9.29 4.73 6.01
C ARG A 20 -9.35 6.03 5.21
N ILE A 21 -8.84 6.05 3.97
CA ILE A 21 -8.98 7.22 3.09
C ILE A 21 -10.47 7.36 2.75
N SER A 22 -11.03 8.55 2.99
CA SER A 22 -12.44 8.83 2.72
C SER A 22 -12.76 8.61 1.25
N ALA A 23 -13.96 8.13 0.94
CA ALA A 23 -14.44 8.03 -0.44
C ALA A 23 -14.49 9.40 -1.15
N ASP A 24 -14.61 10.49 -0.38
CA ASP A 24 -14.62 11.86 -0.87
C ASP A 24 -13.22 12.45 -1.08
N SER A 25 -12.15 11.74 -0.68
CA SER A 25 -10.78 12.17 -0.94
C SER A 25 -10.46 12.04 -2.42
N HIS A 26 -9.74 13.01 -2.98
CA HIS A 26 -9.27 12.93 -4.37
C HIS A 26 -8.34 11.72 -4.57
N CYS A 27 -7.68 11.27 -3.50
CA CYS A 27 -6.83 10.08 -3.49
C CYS A 27 -7.58 8.73 -3.43
N ALA A 28 -8.90 8.70 -3.24
CA ALA A 28 -9.67 7.47 -2.98
C ALA A 28 -9.54 6.42 -4.11
N HIS A 29 -9.57 6.87 -5.37
CA HIS A 29 -9.44 5.97 -6.51
C HIS A 29 -8.04 5.33 -6.57
N LEU A 30 -6.99 6.12 -6.38
CA LEU A 30 -5.60 5.66 -6.36
C LEU A 30 -5.37 4.69 -5.19
N ALA A 31 -5.90 5.02 -4.01
CA ALA A 31 -5.83 4.18 -2.81
C ALA A 31 -6.42 2.78 -3.06
N SER A 32 -7.57 2.70 -3.74
CA SER A 32 -8.20 1.43 -4.09
C SER A 32 -7.32 0.55 -4.98
N GLY A 33 -6.69 1.15 -6.00
CA GLY A 33 -5.78 0.45 -6.91
C GLY A 33 -4.54 -0.12 -6.20
N ILE A 34 -3.86 0.71 -5.40
CA ILE A 34 -2.69 0.28 -4.62
C ILE A 34 -3.08 -0.76 -3.57
N ARG A 35 -4.21 -0.59 -2.87
CA ARG A 35 -4.70 -1.56 -1.87
C ARG A 35 -4.92 -2.94 -2.49
N GLY A 36 -5.60 -3.00 -3.64
CA GLY A 36 -5.82 -4.27 -4.35
C GLY A 36 -4.51 -4.92 -4.83
N ALA A 37 -3.53 -4.13 -5.25
CA ALA A 37 -2.22 -4.65 -5.65
C ALA A 37 -1.40 -5.17 -4.47
N LEU A 38 -1.44 -4.49 -3.32
CA LEU A 38 -0.80 -4.89 -2.07
C LEU A 38 -1.43 -6.17 -1.49
N LEU A 39 -2.76 -6.31 -1.52
CA LEU A 39 -3.45 -7.53 -1.11
C LEU A 39 -2.96 -8.74 -1.91
N ARG A 40 -2.96 -8.64 -3.24
CA ARG A 40 -2.46 -9.72 -4.12
C ARG A 40 -0.98 -10.01 -3.90
N ALA A 41 -0.17 -9.01 -3.54
CA ALA A 41 1.23 -9.21 -3.20
C ALA A 41 1.38 -10.00 -1.88
N GLN A 42 0.57 -9.66 -0.88
CA GLN A 42 0.55 -10.37 0.40
C GLN A 42 0.11 -11.84 0.23
N GLU A 43 -0.98 -12.09 -0.50
CA GLU A 43 -1.48 -13.44 -0.80
C GLU A 43 -0.40 -14.30 -1.49
N ARG A 44 0.36 -13.71 -2.42
CA ARG A 44 1.47 -14.42 -3.09
C ARG A 44 2.59 -14.78 -2.11
N LEU A 45 2.97 -13.86 -1.24
CA LEU A 45 4.01 -14.09 -0.23
C LEU A 45 3.60 -15.18 0.76
N GLU A 46 2.35 -15.13 1.24
CA GLU A 46 1.77 -16.15 2.13
C GLU A 46 1.71 -17.52 1.46
N ALA A 47 1.39 -17.57 0.15
CA ALA A 47 1.38 -18.80 -0.65
C ALA A 47 2.78 -19.28 -1.08
N GLY A 48 3.87 -18.64 -0.64
CA GLY A 48 5.25 -18.98 -1.02
C GLY A 48 5.53 -18.77 -2.52
N ARG A 49 4.70 -17.99 -3.22
CA ARG A 49 4.88 -17.72 -4.65
C ARG A 49 5.93 -16.64 -4.85
N PRO A 50 6.76 -16.76 -5.91
CA PRO A 50 7.75 -15.73 -6.22
C PRO A 50 7.06 -14.39 -6.45
N LEU A 51 7.66 -13.32 -5.93
CA LEU A 51 7.22 -11.95 -6.11
C LEU A 51 8.42 -11.12 -6.54
N ASP A 52 8.23 -10.21 -7.49
CA ASP A 52 9.25 -9.26 -7.88
C ASP A 52 9.42 -8.22 -6.76
N GLU A 53 10.60 -8.21 -6.14
CA GLU A 53 10.94 -7.30 -5.05
C GLU A 53 10.88 -5.82 -5.47
N ARG A 54 11.28 -5.48 -6.71
CA ARG A 54 11.20 -4.10 -7.23
C ARG A 54 9.75 -3.68 -7.43
N ARG A 55 8.90 -4.62 -7.87
CA ARG A 55 7.47 -4.36 -7.96
C ARG A 55 6.86 -4.15 -6.57
N LEU A 56 7.20 -4.97 -5.59
CA LEU A 56 6.72 -4.81 -4.22
C LEU A 56 7.15 -3.45 -3.64
N GLN A 57 8.41 -3.06 -3.85
CA GLN A 57 8.93 -1.77 -3.40
C GLN A 57 8.12 -0.61 -3.97
N ARG A 58 7.84 -0.60 -5.28
CA ARG A 58 7.02 0.45 -5.91
C ARG A 58 5.60 0.52 -5.37
N LEU A 59 5.00 -0.61 -5.01
CA LEU A 59 3.66 -0.63 -4.41
C LEU A 59 3.67 -0.06 -2.98
N ILE A 60 4.72 -0.34 -2.22
CA ILE A 60 4.91 0.21 -0.87
C ILE A 60 5.10 1.72 -0.94
N GLU A 61 5.99 2.20 -1.83
CA GLU A 61 6.25 3.63 -2.05
C GLU A 61 4.97 4.37 -2.48
N GLY A 62 4.26 3.87 -3.50
CA GLY A 62 3.00 4.48 -3.93
C GLY A 62 1.91 4.46 -2.84
N GLY A 63 1.92 3.46 -1.95
CA GLY A 63 1.03 3.45 -0.79
C GLY A 63 1.34 4.56 0.21
N PHE A 64 2.63 4.85 0.46
CA PHE A 64 3.03 5.96 1.32
C PHE A 64 2.73 7.32 0.68
N GLU A 65 3.02 7.51 -0.61
CA GLU A 65 2.72 8.74 -1.34
C GLU A 65 1.23 9.12 -1.23
N ILE A 66 0.34 8.15 -1.45
CA ILE A 66 -1.12 8.35 -1.32
C ILE A 66 -1.51 8.74 0.11
N LEU A 67 -0.88 8.13 1.14
CA LEU A 67 -1.16 8.49 2.53
C LEU A 67 -0.69 9.91 2.86
N GLU A 68 0.45 10.34 2.31
CA GLU A 68 0.92 11.71 2.45
C GLU A 68 0.01 12.71 1.76
N ASP A 69 -0.44 12.42 0.54
CA ASP A 69 -1.38 13.28 -0.20
C ASP A 69 -2.72 13.40 0.53
N ALA A 70 -3.29 12.28 0.99
CA ALA A 70 -4.52 12.28 1.77
C ALA A 70 -4.35 13.03 3.11
N ALA A 71 -3.18 12.99 3.73
CA ALA A 71 -2.90 13.79 4.93
C ALA A 71 -2.81 15.28 4.61
N ARG A 72 -2.19 15.66 3.47
CA ARG A 72 -2.12 17.05 3.00
C ARG A 72 -3.50 17.62 2.69
N GLU A 73 -4.38 16.85 2.04
CA GLU A 73 -5.78 17.23 1.80
C GLU A 73 -6.50 17.59 3.11
N LYS A 74 -6.26 16.83 4.18
CA LYS A 74 -6.93 17.01 5.47
C LYS A 74 -6.39 18.18 6.30
N ILE A 75 -5.15 18.60 6.08
CA ILE A 75 -4.53 19.74 6.78
C ILE A 75 -4.86 21.07 6.08
N GLY A 76 -5.09 21.04 4.76
CA GLY A 76 -5.43 22.21 3.94
C GLY A 76 -6.94 22.49 3.78
N ALA A 77 -7.81 21.72 4.45
CA ALA A 77 -9.28 21.85 4.42
C ALA A 77 -9.84 22.42 5.72
#